data_AF-A0A3L6DFI9-F1
#
_entry.id   AF-A0A3L6DFI9-F1
#
_cell.length_a   1.000
_cell.length_b   1.000
_cell.length_c   1.000
_cell.angle_alpha   90.00
_cell.angle_beta   90.00
_cell.angle_gamma   90.00
#
_symmetry.space_group_name_H-M   'P 1'
#
loop_
_entity.id
_entity.type
_entity.pdbx_description
1 polymer ?
#
loop_
_entity_poly.entity_id
_entity_poly.type
_entity_poly.pdbx_seq_one_letter_code
_entity_poly.pdbx_strand_id
1 'polypeptide(L)'
;MIHSIRGLLTGARRSRHTTPKIKYVRALAAVLFAGATLSVLFLGPLQWWSPFSASTFSSVAAACDLTRGQWVRDPAARPYYTNATCAFIEGYQNCMKHGKPSMEFLRWRWQPDGGELERFDAARFFGVVRGRSILFVGDSLASSHVRSLLCALSQVESPSRSRSEGFEYWRFPAHAFTVAFFWTPFQVRWRLTRGPPEAVGPDLQGEVFAGPSDLHVNEPDERWMPAAKDHDYVVLSASHWFERPAVYYSGGRVVGCHGCGMANVTALKPQ
;
A
#
# COMPACT_ATOMS: atom_id res chain seq x y z
N MET A 1 3.24 -57.10 16.53
CA MET A 1 4.41 -57.24 15.62
C MET A 1 5.08 -55.86 15.56
N ILE A 2 5.84 -55.43 16.58
CA ILE A 2 7.28 -55.67 16.79
C ILE A 2 8.08 -55.74 15.48
N HIS A 3 8.78 -54.65 15.12
CA HIS A 3 10.25 -54.59 15.13
C HIS A 3 10.74 -53.14 15.10
N SER A 4 11.53 -52.80 16.12
CA SER A 4 12.44 -51.66 16.21
C SER A 4 13.77 -52.09 15.62
N ILE A 5 14.50 -51.22 14.90
CA ILE A 5 15.97 -51.29 14.85
C ILE A 5 16.57 -49.88 14.93
N ARG A 6 17.38 -49.72 15.98
CA ARG A 6 18.35 -48.67 16.30
C ARG A 6 19.73 -49.19 15.89
N GLY A 7 20.61 -48.33 15.39
CA GLY A 7 22.04 -48.60 15.16
C GLY A 7 22.43 -48.42 13.68
N LEU A 8 23.47 -47.68 13.30
CA LEU A 8 24.76 -47.51 13.95
C LEU A 8 25.32 -46.08 13.83
N LEU A 9 26.04 -45.72 14.88
CA LEU A 9 26.96 -44.60 15.01
C LEU A 9 28.15 -44.75 14.04
N THR A 10 28.71 -43.64 13.55
CA THR A 10 30.05 -43.13 13.95
C THR A 10 30.62 -42.15 12.92
N GLY A 11 31.13 -41.02 13.43
CA GLY A 11 32.35 -40.40 12.91
C GLY A 11 32.24 -39.38 11.78
N ALA A 12 32.12 -38.09 12.11
CA ALA A 12 32.87 -37.03 11.42
C ALA A 12 32.83 -35.70 12.20
N ARG A 13 33.91 -35.48 12.96
CA ARG A 13 34.65 -34.23 13.18
C ARG A 13 33.89 -32.89 13.16
N ARG A 14 33.77 -32.31 14.36
CA ARG A 14 33.46 -30.91 14.65
C ARG A 14 34.61 -30.00 14.17
N SER A 15 34.43 -29.28 13.06
CA SER A 15 35.32 -28.16 12.68
C SER A 15 34.72 -26.85 13.21
N ARG A 16 35.45 -26.19 14.12
CA ARG A 16 35.15 -24.83 14.57
C ARG A 16 35.66 -23.87 13.49
N HIS A 17 34.76 -23.25 12.74
CA HIS A 17 35.12 -22.04 11.99
C HIS A 17 34.92 -20.82 12.89
N THR A 18 36.05 -20.29 13.33
CA THR A 18 36.20 -19.01 14.01
C THR A 18 35.91 -17.86 13.05
N THR A 19 34.97 -17.02 13.45
CA THR A 19 34.66 -15.71 12.86
C THR A 19 35.76 -14.69 13.15
N PRO A 20 36.32 -13.99 12.15
CA PRO A 20 37.21 -12.86 12.41
C PRO A 20 36.36 -11.62 12.71
N LYS A 21 36.43 -11.15 13.97
CA LYS A 21 35.93 -9.84 14.40
C LYS A 21 36.90 -8.76 13.92
N ILE A 22 36.51 -7.98 12.92
CA ILE A 22 37.25 -6.77 12.50
C ILE A 22 36.95 -5.66 13.52
N LYS A 23 37.96 -5.32 14.31
CA LYS A 23 37.97 -4.19 15.25
C LYS A 23 38.47 -2.96 14.50
N TYR A 24 37.58 -2.02 14.17
CA TYR A 24 38.00 -0.66 13.82
C TYR A 24 38.38 0.08 15.11
N VAL A 25 39.68 0.31 15.24
CA VAL A 25 40.31 1.04 16.34
C VAL A 25 39.98 2.53 16.21
N ARG A 26 39.51 3.11 17.32
CA ARG A 26 39.36 4.54 17.54
C ARG A 26 40.72 5.18 17.85
N ALA A 27 41.15 6.14 17.04
CA ALA A 27 42.10 7.23 17.33
C ALA A 27 41.94 8.22 16.14
N LEU A 28 41.76 9.53 16.28
CA LEU A 28 42.43 10.48 17.15
C LEU A 28 41.47 11.55 17.67
N ALA A 29 41.76 12.01 18.89
CA ALA A 29 41.22 13.21 19.50
C ALA A 29 42.08 14.44 19.16
N ALA A 30 41.39 15.57 19.02
CA ALA A 30 41.75 16.92 19.44
C ALA A 30 43.12 17.53 19.03
N VAL A 31 43.06 18.53 18.14
CA VAL A 31 43.93 19.70 18.21
C VAL A 31 43.04 20.89 18.55
N LEU A 32 43.29 21.49 19.72
CA LEU A 32 42.57 22.62 20.29
C LEU A 32 43.14 23.96 19.77
N PHE A 33 42.21 24.88 19.49
CA PHE A 33 42.25 26.34 19.67
C PHE A 33 43.58 27.11 19.53
N ALA A 34 43.64 27.96 18.49
CA ALA A 34 44.18 29.32 18.58
C ALA A 34 43.70 30.14 17.38
N GLY A 35 43.15 31.33 17.62
CA GLY A 35 42.90 32.32 16.55
C GLY A 35 41.57 33.06 16.67
N ALA A 36 41.50 34.00 17.61
CA ALA A 36 40.43 34.96 17.73
C ALA A 36 40.34 35.89 16.49
N THR A 37 39.11 36.30 16.19
CA THR A 37 38.72 37.62 15.66
C THR A 37 39.42 38.15 14.41
N LEU A 38 38.71 38.09 13.28
CA LEU A 38 38.68 39.22 12.35
C LEU A 38 37.30 39.33 11.70
N SER A 39 36.42 40.07 12.36
CA SER A 39 35.22 40.64 11.74
C SER A 39 35.69 41.69 10.73
N VAL A 40 35.61 41.39 9.44
CA VAL A 40 35.66 42.40 8.39
C VAL A 40 34.26 42.56 7.85
N LEU A 41 33.59 43.60 8.33
CA LEU A 41 32.38 44.16 7.75
C LEU A 41 32.72 44.70 6.36
N PHE A 42 32.21 44.05 5.30
CA PHE A 42 32.02 44.72 4.02
C PHE A 42 30.53 45.02 3.86
N LEU A 43 30.18 46.28 4.14
CA LEU A 43 28.93 46.92 3.79
C LEU A 43 28.99 47.31 2.30
N GLY A 44 28.15 46.69 1.48
CA GLY A 44 27.90 47.10 0.10
C GLY A 44 26.73 46.29 -0.47
N PRO A 45 25.63 46.93 -0.94
CA PRO A 45 24.45 46.21 -1.38
C PRO A 45 24.69 45.66 -2.78
N LEU A 46 25.13 44.41 -2.87
CA LEU A 46 25.00 43.65 -4.11
C LEU A 46 23.52 43.34 -4.30
N GLN A 47 22.88 44.15 -5.12
CA GLN A 47 21.58 43.91 -5.72
C GLN A 47 21.62 42.54 -6.42
N TRP A 48 21.17 41.51 -5.71
CA TRP A 48 20.81 40.24 -6.31
C TRP A 48 19.50 40.44 -7.06
N TRP A 49 19.59 40.58 -8.37
CA TRP A 49 18.47 40.36 -9.26
C TRP A 49 18.11 38.88 -9.17
N SER A 50 17.17 38.54 -8.30
CA SER A 50 16.49 37.25 -8.32
C SER A 50 15.41 37.29 -9.39
N PRO A 51 15.50 36.51 -10.49
CA PRO A 51 14.40 36.31 -11.41
C PRO A 51 13.50 35.16 -10.96
N PHE A 52 13.44 34.90 -9.65
CA PHE A 52 12.34 34.15 -9.08
C PHE A 52 11.31 35.17 -8.63
N SER A 53 10.40 35.49 -9.55
CA SER A 53 9.03 35.76 -9.13
C SER A 53 8.65 34.60 -8.22
N ALA A 54 8.74 34.82 -6.91
CA ALA A 54 7.86 34.16 -5.98
C ALA A 54 6.47 34.52 -6.49
N SER A 55 5.93 33.66 -7.35
CA SER A 55 4.49 33.57 -7.50
C SER A 55 4.03 33.38 -6.07
N THR A 56 3.51 34.47 -5.50
CA THR A 56 2.63 34.45 -4.37
C THR A 56 1.55 33.47 -4.78
N PHE A 57 1.74 32.18 -4.46
CA PHE A 57 0.64 31.25 -4.35
C PHE A 57 -0.21 31.89 -3.27
N SER A 58 -1.16 32.69 -3.73
CA SER A 58 -2.12 33.40 -2.92
C SER A 58 -2.67 32.37 -1.96
N SER A 59 -2.32 32.52 -0.69
CA SER A 59 -2.81 31.70 0.39
C SER A 59 -4.26 32.09 0.68
N VAL A 60 -5.16 31.92 -0.30
CA VAL A 60 -6.62 31.82 -0.14
C VAL A 60 -7.23 31.08 -1.34
N ALA A 61 -6.76 29.86 -1.65
CA ALA A 61 -7.74 28.85 -1.99
C ALA A 61 -8.30 28.42 -0.63
N ALA A 62 -9.57 28.73 -0.35
CA ALA A 62 -10.28 27.99 0.69
C ALA A 62 -9.94 26.51 0.48
N ALA A 63 -9.47 25.82 1.51
CA ALA A 63 -9.07 24.42 1.41
C ALA A 63 -10.17 23.67 0.64
N CYS A 64 -9.88 23.27 -0.60
CA CYS A 64 -10.86 22.64 -1.45
C CYS A 64 -11.11 21.26 -0.85
N ASP A 65 -12.25 21.09 -0.19
CA ASP A 65 -12.66 19.82 0.37
C ASP A 65 -13.03 18.88 -0.78
N LEU A 66 -12.06 18.06 -1.20
CA LEU A 66 -12.22 17.09 -2.29
C LEU A 66 -13.26 16.01 -1.97
N THR A 67 -13.70 15.89 -0.72
CA THR A 67 -14.71 14.91 -0.30
C THR A 67 -16.14 15.39 -0.51
N ARG A 68 -16.34 16.69 -0.74
CA ARG A 68 -17.64 17.31 -0.96
C ARG A 68 -17.78 17.80 -2.39
N GLY A 69 -18.92 17.50 -2.99
CA GLY A 69 -19.13 17.74 -4.41
C GLY A 69 -20.27 16.92 -4.97
N GLN A 70 -20.25 16.77 -6.28
CA GLN A 70 -21.27 16.05 -7.02
C GLN A 70 -20.67 15.28 -8.20
N TRP A 71 -21.31 14.17 -8.54
CA TRP A 71 -21.05 13.48 -9.79
C TRP A 71 -21.67 14.27 -10.93
N VAL A 72 -20.86 14.69 -11.89
CA VAL A 72 -21.31 15.38 -13.10
C VAL A 72 -21.02 14.52 -14.33
N ARG A 73 -21.98 14.50 -15.25
CA ARG A 73 -21.80 13.80 -16.53
C ARG A 73 -20.94 14.65 -17.45
N ASP A 74 -19.90 14.05 -17.99
CA ASP A 74 -19.03 14.63 -19.01
C ASP A 74 -19.25 13.87 -20.35
N PRO A 75 -20.02 14.45 -21.29
CA PRO A 75 -20.29 13.81 -22.58
C PRO A 75 -19.04 13.58 -23.42
N ALA A 76 -18.00 14.40 -23.23
CA ALA A 76 -16.73 14.35 -23.96
C ALA A 76 -15.69 13.47 -23.25
N ALA A 77 -15.96 13.03 -22.01
CA ALA A 77 -15.06 12.16 -21.27
C ALA A 77 -14.79 10.87 -22.04
N ARG A 78 -13.50 10.66 -22.32
CA ARG A 78 -12.98 9.36 -22.76
C ARG A 78 -12.60 8.55 -21.52
N PRO A 79 -12.83 7.22 -21.50
CA PRO A 79 -12.30 6.37 -20.46
C PRO A 79 -10.78 6.50 -20.36
N TYR A 80 -10.22 6.39 -19.15
CA TYR A 80 -8.76 6.33 -18.98
C TYR A 80 -8.14 5.10 -19.64
N TYR A 81 -8.91 4.02 -19.69
CA TYR A 81 -8.55 2.74 -20.27
C TYR A 81 -9.83 1.96 -20.60
N THR A 82 -9.71 0.90 -21.38
CA THR A 82 -10.81 -0.05 -21.68
C THR A 82 -10.39 -1.48 -21.40
N ASN A 83 -11.32 -2.43 -21.53
CA ASN A 83 -10.99 -3.86 -21.48
C ASN A 83 -10.03 -4.30 -22.60
N ALA A 84 -9.91 -3.54 -23.68
CA ALA A 84 -8.97 -3.80 -24.76
C ALA A 84 -7.58 -3.20 -24.50
N THR A 85 -7.49 -2.08 -23.76
CA THR A 85 -6.22 -1.38 -23.52
C THR A 85 -5.59 -1.66 -22.16
N CYS A 86 -6.28 -2.40 -21.28
CA CYS A 86 -5.74 -2.78 -19.98
C CYS A 86 -5.77 -4.30 -19.75
N ALA A 87 -4.60 -4.88 -19.50
CA ALA A 87 -4.43 -6.30 -19.14
C ALA A 87 -4.68 -6.60 -17.66
N PHE A 88 -4.84 -5.57 -16.81
CA PHE A 88 -5.04 -5.72 -15.36
C PHE A 88 -6.53 -5.80 -14.97
N ILE A 89 -7.47 -5.69 -15.92
CA ILE A 89 -8.89 -5.89 -15.64
C ILE A 89 -9.15 -7.38 -15.47
N GLU A 90 -9.53 -7.79 -14.27
CA GLU A 90 -9.82 -9.19 -13.98
C GLU A 90 -11.15 -9.64 -14.57
N GLY A 91 -11.25 -10.96 -14.83
CA GLY A 91 -12.40 -11.55 -15.50
C GLY A 91 -13.73 -11.21 -14.84
N TYR A 92 -13.83 -11.29 -13.51
CA TYR A 92 -15.06 -10.99 -12.77
C TYR A 92 -15.39 -9.49 -12.70
N GLN A 93 -14.41 -8.60 -12.94
CA GLN A 93 -14.59 -7.14 -12.97
C GLN A 93 -14.87 -6.60 -14.37
N ASN A 94 -14.71 -7.43 -15.41
CA ASN A 94 -14.82 -7.02 -16.79
C ASN A 94 -16.29 -6.91 -17.24
N CYS A 95 -16.95 -5.82 -16.86
CA CYS A 95 -18.35 -5.57 -17.20
C CYS A 95 -18.62 -5.60 -18.72
N MET A 96 -17.66 -5.12 -19.53
CA MET A 96 -17.80 -5.13 -20.99
C MET A 96 -17.80 -6.56 -21.54
N LYS A 97 -16.89 -7.42 -21.06
CA LYS A 97 -16.84 -8.84 -21.43
C LYS A 97 -18.13 -9.57 -21.07
N HIS A 98 -18.76 -9.21 -19.94
CA HIS A 98 -20.01 -9.82 -19.47
C HIS A 98 -21.27 -9.12 -19.98
N GLY A 99 -21.18 -8.33 -21.04
CA GLY A 99 -22.35 -7.82 -21.77
C GLY A 99 -23.09 -6.67 -21.08
N LYS A 100 -22.41 -5.86 -20.25
CA LYS A 100 -23.03 -4.64 -19.68
C LYS A 100 -23.57 -3.75 -20.81
N PRO A 101 -24.89 -3.46 -20.87
CA PRO A 101 -25.52 -2.88 -22.06
C PRO A 101 -25.10 -1.45 -22.39
N SER A 102 -24.66 -0.68 -21.40
CA SER A 102 -24.37 0.74 -21.53
C SER A 102 -23.03 1.08 -20.91
N MET A 103 -22.26 1.92 -21.61
CA MET A 103 -20.97 2.47 -21.18
C MET A 103 -21.10 3.85 -20.54
N GLU A 104 -22.33 4.32 -20.30
CA GLU A 104 -22.61 5.64 -19.71
C GLU A 104 -21.99 5.82 -18.32
N PHE A 105 -21.78 4.72 -17.59
CA PHE A 105 -21.10 4.77 -16.28
C PHE A 105 -19.64 5.26 -16.37
N LEU A 106 -19.00 5.19 -17.56
CA LEU A 106 -17.65 5.73 -17.77
C LEU A 106 -17.62 7.24 -18.07
N ARG A 107 -18.78 7.88 -18.21
CA ARG A 107 -18.90 9.31 -18.54
C ARG A 107 -19.11 10.21 -17.33
N TRP A 108 -18.84 9.72 -16.13
CA TRP A 108 -19.03 10.47 -14.89
C TRP A 108 -17.68 10.92 -14.33
N ARG A 109 -17.63 12.17 -13.87
CA ARG A 109 -16.50 12.72 -13.12
C ARG A 109 -16.98 13.30 -11.80
N TRP A 110 -16.14 13.24 -10.78
CA TRP A 110 -16.37 13.93 -9.51
C TRP A 110 -15.99 15.40 -9.65
N GLN A 111 -16.90 16.31 -9.29
CA GLN A 111 -16.67 17.76 -9.25
C GLN A 111 -16.79 18.25 -7.80
N PRO A 112 -15.68 18.64 -7.16
CA PRO A 112 -15.73 19.21 -5.82
C PRO A 112 -16.48 20.56 -5.77
N ASP A 113 -17.06 20.89 -4.62
CA ASP A 113 -17.80 22.16 -4.42
C ASP A 113 -16.91 23.41 -4.57
N GLY A 114 -15.61 23.27 -4.29
CA GLY A 114 -14.64 24.37 -4.22
C GLY A 114 -13.67 24.48 -5.40
N GLY A 115 -13.88 23.71 -6.48
CA GLY A 115 -12.98 23.78 -7.65
C GLY A 115 -13.15 22.62 -8.62
N GLU A 116 -12.26 22.57 -9.61
CA GLU A 116 -12.21 21.47 -10.56
C GLU A 116 -11.05 20.52 -10.27
N LEU A 117 -11.32 19.23 -10.32
CA LEU A 117 -10.29 18.20 -10.38
C LEU A 117 -9.83 18.05 -11.83
N GLU A 118 -8.55 18.28 -12.05
CA GLU A 118 -7.92 17.98 -13.33
C GLU A 118 -8.04 16.49 -13.64
N ARG A 119 -8.25 16.19 -14.92
CA ARG A 119 -8.28 14.82 -15.40
C ARG A 119 -6.94 14.13 -15.11
N PHE A 120 -6.99 12.87 -14.70
CA PHE A 120 -5.77 12.10 -14.44
C PHE A 120 -4.91 12.00 -15.71
N ASP A 121 -3.64 12.33 -15.58
CA ASP A 121 -2.62 12.23 -16.61
C ASP A 121 -1.50 11.34 -16.09
N ALA A 122 -1.34 10.17 -16.72
CA ALA A 122 -0.38 9.16 -16.32
C ALA A 122 1.08 9.63 -16.48
N ALA A 123 1.40 10.38 -17.54
CA ALA A 123 2.75 10.88 -17.77
C ALA A 123 3.12 11.95 -16.72
N ARG A 124 2.18 12.84 -16.40
CA ARG A 124 2.37 13.82 -15.33
C ARG A 124 2.49 13.12 -13.97
N PHE A 125 1.65 12.13 -13.69
CA PHE A 125 1.73 11.34 -12.47
C PHE A 125 3.11 10.69 -12.33
N PHE A 126 3.60 10.04 -13.38
CA PHE A 126 4.95 9.48 -13.42
C PHE A 126 6.05 10.52 -13.17
N GLY A 127 5.88 11.75 -13.65
CA GLY A 127 6.77 12.87 -13.33
C GLY A 127 6.83 13.16 -11.82
N VAL A 128 5.67 13.11 -11.15
CA VAL A 128 5.55 13.35 -9.70
C VAL A 128 6.13 12.20 -8.87
N VAL A 129 5.90 10.94 -9.27
CA VAL A 129 6.28 9.75 -8.49
C VAL A 129 7.61 9.12 -8.92
N ARG A 130 8.38 9.79 -9.77
CA ARG A 130 9.66 9.28 -10.26
C ARG A 130 10.60 8.97 -9.09
N GLY A 131 11.17 7.77 -9.10
CA GLY A 131 12.09 7.32 -8.04
C GLY A 131 11.40 7.00 -6.71
N ARG A 132 10.06 6.90 -6.69
CA ARG A 132 9.27 6.63 -5.48
C ARG A 132 8.56 5.29 -5.53
N SER A 133 7.96 4.90 -4.41
CA SER A 133 7.10 3.74 -4.30
C SER A 133 5.79 4.03 -3.56
N ILE A 134 4.73 3.31 -3.94
CA ILE A 134 3.44 3.34 -3.26
C ILE A 134 3.08 1.93 -2.82
N LEU A 135 2.77 1.76 -1.53
CA LEU A 135 2.20 0.54 -0.98
C LEU A 135 0.69 0.70 -0.75
N PHE A 136 -0.11 -0.12 -1.41
CA PHE A 136 -1.53 -0.27 -1.09
C PHE A 136 -1.71 -1.43 -0.12
N VAL A 137 -2.51 -1.21 0.93
CA VAL A 137 -2.75 -2.20 1.98
C VAL A 137 -4.24 -2.32 2.22
N GLY A 138 -4.82 -3.49 2.00
CA GLY A 138 -6.24 -3.69 2.30
C GLY A 138 -6.90 -4.87 1.63
N ASP A 139 -8.19 -4.70 1.40
CA ASP A 139 -9.11 -5.69 0.85
C ASP A 139 -9.26 -5.61 -0.68
N SER A 140 -10.35 -6.18 -1.20
CA SER A 140 -10.73 -6.17 -2.61
C SER A 140 -10.96 -4.76 -3.16
N LEU A 141 -11.33 -3.77 -2.33
CA LEU A 141 -11.45 -2.38 -2.78
C LEU A 141 -10.08 -1.74 -2.99
N ALA A 142 -9.11 -1.96 -2.08
CA ALA A 142 -7.73 -1.55 -2.31
C ALA A 142 -7.16 -2.20 -3.57
N SER A 143 -7.41 -3.50 -3.75
CA SER A 143 -6.93 -4.22 -4.94
C SER A 143 -7.58 -3.69 -6.24
N SER A 144 -8.86 -3.31 -6.19
CA SER A 144 -9.54 -2.64 -7.30
C SER A 144 -8.93 -1.28 -7.61
N HIS A 145 -8.56 -0.50 -6.58
CA HIS A 145 -7.85 0.76 -6.73
C HIS A 145 -6.48 0.56 -7.40
N VAL A 146 -5.70 -0.41 -6.93
CA VAL A 146 -4.41 -0.78 -7.55
C VAL A 146 -4.60 -1.10 -9.04
N ARG A 147 -5.54 -1.98 -9.40
CA ARG A 147 -5.78 -2.34 -10.80
C ARG A 147 -6.19 -1.15 -11.66
N SER A 148 -7.06 -0.27 -11.14
CA SER A 148 -7.44 0.97 -11.82
C SER A 148 -6.23 1.86 -12.11
N LEU A 149 -5.37 2.07 -11.10
CA LEU A 149 -4.13 2.83 -11.25
C LEU A 149 -3.19 2.17 -12.28
N LEU A 150 -2.96 0.87 -12.18
CA LEU A 150 -2.11 0.13 -13.12
C LEU A 150 -2.63 0.22 -14.56
N CYS A 151 -3.94 0.15 -14.78
CA CYS A 151 -4.54 0.34 -16.10
C CYS A 151 -4.28 1.74 -16.67
N ALA A 152 -4.38 2.77 -15.84
CA ALA A 152 -4.12 4.14 -16.27
C ALA A 152 -2.63 4.36 -16.58
N LEU A 153 -1.74 3.83 -15.73
CA LEU A 153 -0.29 3.93 -15.91
C LEU A 153 0.21 3.12 -17.12
N SER A 154 -0.41 1.96 -17.39
CA SER A 154 -0.05 1.11 -18.53
C SER A 154 -0.33 1.73 -19.90
N GLN A 155 -1.05 2.85 -19.94
CA GLN A 155 -1.21 3.62 -21.18
C GLN A 155 0.10 4.36 -21.57
N VAL A 156 1.06 4.47 -20.65
CA VAL A 156 2.37 5.11 -20.88
C VAL A 156 3.53 4.11 -20.75
N GLU A 157 3.51 3.24 -19.73
CA GLU A 157 4.53 2.20 -19.55
C GLU A 157 3.92 0.92 -18.97
N SER A 158 4.20 -0.22 -19.60
CA SER A 158 3.81 -1.53 -19.05
C SER A 158 4.77 -1.95 -17.93
N PRO A 159 4.25 -2.31 -16.73
CA PRO A 159 5.11 -2.74 -15.63
C PRO A 159 5.53 -4.20 -15.76
N SER A 160 6.64 -4.54 -15.10
CA SER A 160 6.97 -5.92 -14.76
C SER A 160 6.30 -6.32 -13.45
N ARG A 161 5.71 -7.51 -13.40
CA ARG A 161 5.01 -8.04 -12.21
C ARG A 161 5.88 -9.06 -11.49
N SER A 162 5.89 -9.01 -10.16
CA SER A 162 6.50 -10.04 -9.31
C SER A 162 5.71 -10.22 -8.02
N ARG A 163 5.88 -11.37 -7.36
CA ARG A 163 5.30 -11.65 -6.04
C ARG A 163 6.38 -12.13 -5.09
N SER A 164 6.35 -11.66 -3.85
CA SER A 164 7.28 -12.09 -2.81
C SER A 164 6.65 -11.83 -1.45
N GLU A 165 6.78 -12.79 -0.53
CA GLU A 165 6.42 -12.61 0.89
C GLU A 165 5.00 -12.10 1.15
N GLY A 166 4.03 -12.49 0.29
CA GLY A 166 2.64 -12.05 0.38
C GLY A 166 2.32 -10.70 -0.28
N PHE A 167 3.31 -10.06 -0.91
CA PHE A 167 3.16 -8.83 -1.67
C PHE A 167 3.10 -9.10 -3.16
N GLU A 168 2.36 -8.25 -3.87
CA GLU A 168 2.44 -8.10 -5.31
C GLU A 168 3.14 -6.79 -5.67
N TYR A 169 4.05 -6.83 -6.62
CA TYR A 169 4.82 -5.66 -7.06
C TYR A 169 4.67 -5.46 -8.57
N TRP A 170 4.49 -4.20 -8.96
CA TRP A 170 4.54 -3.72 -10.32
C TRP A 170 5.60 -2.64 -10.43
N ARG A 171 6.69 -2.94 -11.14
CA ARG A 171 7.80 -2.00 -11.35
C ARG A 171 7.71 -1.39 -12.74
N PHE A 172 7.88 -0.08 -12.79
CA PHE A 172 7.93 0.77 -13.98
C PHE A 172 9.36 1.29 -14.15
N PRO A 173 10.27 0.55 -14.81
CA PRO A 173 11.70 0.86 -14.85
C PRO A 173 12.03 2.23 -15.45
N ALA A 174 11.32 2.68 -16.49
CA ALA A 174 11.61 3.97 -17.15
C ALA A 174 11.35 5.17 -16.22
N HIS A 175 10.51 4.99 -15.21
CA HIS A 175 10.15 5.99 -14.21
C HIS A 175 10.72 5.70 -12.82
N ALA A 176 11.48 4.62 -12.66
CA ALA A 176 11.97 4.17 -11.34
C ALA A 176 10.84 4.16 -10.29
N PHE A 177 9.64 3.75 -10.70
CA PHE A 177 8.43 3.79 -9.88
C PHE A 177 7.96 2.38 -9.56
N THR A 178 7.53 2.15 -8.32
CA THR A 178 7.00 0.85 -7.89
C THR A 178 5.65 1.00 -7.21
N VAL A 179 4.68 0.20 -7.66
CA VAL A 179 3.42 -0.04 -6.94
C VAL A 179 3.52 -1.38 -6.26
N ALA A 180 3.25 -1.42 -4.96
CA ALA A 180 3.15 -2.64 -4.16
C ALA A 180 1.71 -2.79 -3.64
N PHE A 181 1.26 -4.02 -3.49
CA PHE A 181 -0.02 -4.35 -2.86
C PHE A 181 0.15 -5.45 -1.84
N PHE A 182 -0.44 -5.26 -0.66
CA PHE A 182 -0.52 -6.27 0.38
C PHE A 182 -1.99 -6.52 0.78
N TRP A 183 -2.40 -7.79 0.67
CA TRP A 183 -3.74 -8.20 1.03
C TRP A 183 -3.87 -8.38 2.55
N THR A 184 -4.61 -7.48 3.19
CA THR A 184 -5.01 -7.60 4.59
C THR A 184 -6.36 -6.93 4.81
N PRO A 185 -7.46 -7.69 4.70
CA PRO A 185 -8.81 -7.11 4.71
C PRO A 185 -9.17 -6.42 6.03
N PHE A 186 -8.49 -6.79 7.13
CA PHE A 186 -8.75 -6.26 8.45
C PHE A 186 -7.60 -5.41 9.01
N GLN A 187 -6.49 -5.25 8.28
CA GLN A 187 -5.27 -4.52 8.67
C GLN A 187 -4.49 -5.13 9.87
N VAL A 188 -5.20 -5.75 10.81
CA VAL A 188 -4.69 -6.50 11.96
C VAL A 188 -4.41 -7.96 11.61
N ARG A 189 -3.67 -8.67 12.48
CA ARG A 189 -3.52 -10.11 12.39
C ARG A 189 -4.90 -10.75 12.41
N TRP A 190 -5.16 -11.56 11.41
CA TRP A 190 -6.44 -12.21 11.24
C TRP A 190 -6.28 -13.58 10.60
N ARG A 191 -7.31 -14.43 10.73
CA ARG A 191 -7.43 -15.69 10.01
C ARG A 191 -8.90 -16.06 9.86
N LEU A 192 -9.21 -16.92 8.91
CA LEU A 192 -10.51 -17.60 8.92
C LEU A 192 -10.61 -18.47 10.17
N THR A 193 -11.75 -18.44 10.88
CA THR A 193 -12.00 -19.33 12.01
C THR A 193 -12.07 -20.79 11.55
N ARG A 194 -12.42 -21.04 10.27
CA ARG A 194 -12.43 -22.36 9.63
C ARG A 194 -11.70 -22.29 8.28
N GLY A 195 -10.76 -23.21 8.07
CA GLY A 195 -9.92 -23.25 6.86
C GLY A 195 -8.58 -22.55 7.04
N PRO A 196 -7.61 -22.81 6.14
CA PRO A 196 -6.29 -22.19 6.20
C PRO A 196 -6.38 -20.68 5.88
N PRO A 197 -5.58 -19.81 6.54
CA PRO A 197 -5.53 -18.37 6.22
C PRO A 197 -5.20 -18.08 4.75
N GLU A 198 -4.41 -18.96 4.13
CA GLU A 198 -4.00 -18.88 2.72
C GLU A 198 -5.15 -19.15 1.75
N ALA A 199 -6.30 -19.64 2.23
CA ALA A 199 -7.51 -19.76 1.42
C ALA A 199 -8.09 -18.41 0.99
N VAL A 200 -7.54 -17.28 1.46
CA VAL A 200 -7.97 -15.94 1.07
C VAL A 200 -6.75 -15.16 0.57
N GLY A 201 -6.85 -14.58 -0.62
CA GLY A 201 -5.78 -13.77 -1.19
C GLY A 201 -6.18 -13.14 -2.52
N PRO A 202 -5.24 -12.44 -3.18
CA PRO A 202 -5.55 -11.71 -4.40
C PRO A 202 -6.11 -12.55 -5.55
N ASP A 203 -5.66 -13.80 -5.64
CA ASP A 203 -6.08 -14.75 -6.69
C ASP A 203 -7.48 -15.31 -6.46
N LEU A 204 -8.01 -15.23 -5.24
CA LEU A 204 -9.33 -15.72 -4.85
C LEU A 204 -10.31 -14.56 -4.57
N GLN A 205 -10.00 -13.36 -5.09
CA GLN A 205 -10.89 -12.21 -5.03
C GLN A 205 -12.18 -12.50 -5.80
N GLY A 206 -13.32 -12.28 -5.15
CA GLY A 206 -14.64 -12.59 -5.69
C GLY A 206 -15.23 -13.91 -5.19
N GLU A 207 -14.45 -14.74 -4.48
CA GLU A 207 -14.99 -15.92 -3.80
C GLU A 207 -15.75 -15.54 -2.52
N VAL A 208 -16.87 -16.23 -2.27
CA VAL A 208 -17.68 -16.02 -1.07
C VAL A 208 -17.12 -16.89 0.06
N PHE A 209 -16.32 -16.28 0.93
CA PHE A 209 -15.89 -16.94 2.16
C PHE A 209 -17.03 -16.97 3.18
N ALA A 210 -17.50 -18.18 3.48
CA ALA A 210 -18.58 -18.44 4.44
C ALA A 210 -18.00 -18.85 5.80
N GLY A 211 -17.84 -17.88 6.70
CA GLY A 211 -17.43 -18.16 8.08
C GLY A 211 -16.93 -16.92 8.81
N PRO A 212 -16.93 -16.95 10.15
CA PRO A 212 -16.32 -15.88 10.92
C PRO A 212 -14.80 -15.84 10.71
N SER A 213 -14.24 -14.66 10.92
CA SER A 213 -12.79 -14.46 11.00
C SER A 213 -12.35 -14.19 12.43
N ASP A 214 -11.22 -14.73 12.86
CA ASP A 214 -10.58 -14.35 14.12
C ASP A 214 -9.76 -13.08 13.86
N LEU A 215 -10.05 -12.00 14.57
CA LEU A 215 -9.36 -10.70 14.46
C LEU A 215 -8.64 -10.39 15.76
N HIS A 216 -7.33 -10.13 15.69
CA HIS A 216 -6.52 -9.75 16.85
C HIS A 216 -6.38 -8.23 16.90
N VAL A 217 -7.34 -7.55 17.55
CA VAL A 217 -7.55 -6.09 17.40
C VAL A 217 -6.38 -5.20 17.82
N ASN A 218 -5.46 -5.71 18.64
CA ASN A 218 -4.28 -4.98 19.12
C ASN A 218 -2.96 -5.48 18.49
N GLU A 219 -3.05 -6.35 17.49
CA GLU A 219 -1.89 -6.99 16.86
C GLU A 219 -1.95 -6.64 15.38
N PRO A 220 -1.23 -5.62 14.89
CA PRO A 220 -1.22 -5.31 13.45
C PRO A 220 -0.62 -6.48 12.66
N ASP A 221 -0.98 -6.63 11.38
CA ASP A 221 -0.34 -7.66 10.57
C ASP A 221 1.16 -7.32 10.38
N GLU A 222 2.01 -8.18 10.94
CA GLU A 222 3.45 -7.97 11.07
C GLU A 222 4.19 -7.94 9.74
N ARG A 223 3.55 -8.34 8.63
CA ARG A 223 4.20 -8.40 7.31
C ARG A 223 4.24 -7.03 6.62
N TRP A 224 3.14 -6.27 6.66
CA TRP A 224 3.07 -5.00 5.92
C TRP A 224 3.57 -3.81 6.73
N MET A 225 3.43 -3.84 8.05
CA MET A 225 3.83 -2.73 8.92
C MET A 225 5.33 -2.37 8.82
N PRO A 226 6.27 -3.35 8.79
CA PRO A 226 7.68 -3.03 8.55
C PRO A 226 7.89 -2.48 7.14
N ALA A 227 7.29 -3.11 6.13
CA ALA A 227 7.40 -2.72 4.73
C ALA A 227 6.88 -1.30 4.47
N ALA A 228 5.89 -0.83 5.22
CA ALA A 228 5.36 0.53 5.13
C ALA A 228 6.45 1.61 5.30
N LYS A 229 7.51 1.32 6.07
CA LYS A 229 8.64 2.26 6.28
C LYS A 229 9.55 2.37 5.06
N ASP A 230 9.54 1.37 4.20
CA ASP A 230 10.36 1.30 2.99
C ASP A 230 9.63 1.87 1.76
N HIS A 231 8.44 2.45 1.95
CA HIS A 231 7.65 3.07 0.88
C HIS A 231 7.43 4.57 1.11
N ASP A 232 7.49 5.35 0.03
CA ASP A 232 7.27 6.80 0.10
C ASP A 232 5.81 7.17 0.39
N TYR A 233 4.88 6.33 -0.06
CA TYR A 233 3.45 6.49 0.18
C TYR A 233 2.82 5.17 0.60
N VAL A 234 1.88 5.25 1.54
CA VAL A 234 1.07 4.13 1.98
C VAL A 234 -0.40 4.51 1.87
N VAL A 235 -1.17 3.69 1.16
CA VAL A 235 -2.62 3.87 0.96
C VAL A 235 -3.33 2.72 1.68
N LEU A 236 -4.00 3.04 2.78
CA LEU A 236 -4.77 2.08 3.57
C LEU A 236 -6.23 2.06 3.09
N SER A 237 -6.77 0.86 2.88
CA SER A 237 -8.20 0.64 2.61
C SER A 237 -8.75 -0.41 3.56
N ALA A 238 -9.72 -0.01 4.37
CA ALA A 238 -10.42 -0.85 5.32
C ALA A 238 -11.91 -0.50 5.22
N SER A 239 -12.76 -1.47 4.89
CA SER A 239 -14.16 -1.19 4.57
C SER A 239 -15.10 -2.35 4.96
N HIS A 240 -15.80 -2.90 3.98
CA HIS A 240 -16.86 -3.90 4.07
C HIS A 240 -16.46 -5.22 4.75
N TRP A 241 -15.17 -5.54 4.88
CA TRP A 241 -14.77 -6.78 5.57
C TRP A 241 -15.13 -6.76 7.05
N PHE A 242 -15.15 -5.59 7.70
CA PHE A 242 -15.55 -5.44 9.10
C PHE A 242 -17.04 -5.69 9.35
N GLU A 243 -17.86 -5.69 8.30
CA GLU A 243 -19.29 -6.06 8.37
C GLU A 243 -19.51 -7.58 8.36
N ARG A 244 -18.47 -8.38 8.06
CA ARG A 244 -18.57 -9.84 8.07
C ARG A 244 -18.51 -10.38 9.50
N PRO A 245 -19.09 -11.57 9.75
CA PRO A 245 -18.94 -12.24 11.02
C PRO A 245 -17.47 -12.33 11.46
N ALA A 246 -17.22 -12.01 12.73
CA ALA A 246 -15.87 -11.94 13.29
C ALA A 246 -15.88 -12.27 14.79
N VAL A 247 -14.79 -12.86 15.27
CA VAL A 247 -14.48 -13.05 16.69
C VAL A 247 -13.28 -12.18 17.01
N TYR A 248 -13.43 -11.29 18.00
CA TYR A 248 -12.39 -10.33 18.36
C TYR A 248 -11.55 -10.85 19.52
N TYR A 249 -10.23 -10.83 19.35
CA TYR A 249 -9.24 -11.25 20.33
C TYR A 249 -8.38 -10.06 20.77
N SER A 250 -8.11 -9.97 22.07
CA SER A 250 -7.13 -9.05 22.66
C SER A 250 -6.27 -9.82 23.66
N GLY A 251 -4.95 -9.79 23.50
CA GLY A 251 -4.02 -10.53 24.37
C GLY A 251 -4.33 -12.04 24.42
N GLY A 252 -4.74 -12.63 23.30
CA GLY A 252 -5.13 -14.03 23.20
C GLY A 252 -6.50 -14.39 23.80
N ARG A 253 -7.26 -13.42 24.33
CA ARG A 253 -8.59 -13.64 24.92
C ARG A 253 -9.70 -13.10 24.01
N VAL A 254 -10.81 -13.82 23.93
CA VAL A 254 -12.02 -13.33 23.23
C VAL A 254 -12.59 -12.14 24.01
N VAL A 255 -12.76 -11.01 23.33
CA VAL A 255 -13.33 -9.78 23.90
C VAL A 255 -14.72 -9.44 23.34
N GLY A 256 -15.11 -10.08 22.25
CA GLY A 256 -16.44 -9.97 21.69
C GLY A 256 -16.55 -10.69 20.35
N CYS A 257 -17.73 -10.60 19.75
CA CYS A 257 -17.95 -11.12 18.40
C CYS A 257 -19.05 -10.36 17.67
N HIS A 258 -18.93 -10.28 16.35
CA HIS A 258 -19.98 -9.84 15.45
C HIS A 258 -20.50 -11.02 14.63
N GLY A 259 -21.81 -11.26 14.61
CA GLY A 259 -22.43 -12.24 13.68
C GLY A 259 -21.96 -13.71 13.79
N CYS A 260 -21.24 -14.10 14.85
CA CYS A 260 -20.59 -15.42 14.92
C CYS A 260 -21.43 -16.53 15.58
N GLY A 261 -22.59 -16.22 16.17
CA GLY A 261 -23.48 -17.20 16.79
C GLY A 261 -22.93 -17.90 18.04
N MET A 262 -21.87 -17.36 18.67
CA MET A 262 -21.28 -17.94 19.89
C MET A 262 -22.11 -17.58 21.12
N ALA A 263 -22.41 -18.58 21.95
CA ALA A 263 -22.97 -18.37 23.29
C ALA A 263 -21.88 -17.85 24.25
N ASN A 264 -22.28 -17.02 25.23
CA ASN A 264 -21.40 -16.50 26.29
C ASN A 264 -20.26 -15.57 25.82
N VAL A 265 -20.37 -14.98 24.64
CA VAL A 265 -19.45 -13.95 24.13
C VAL A 265 -20.22 -12.64 23.93
N THR A 266 -19.63 -11.51 24.32
CA THR A 266 -20.23 -10.19 24.11
C THR A 266 -20.49 -9.94 22.63
N ALA A 267 -21.75 -9.73 22.27
CA ALA A 267 -22.12 -9.35 20.91
C ALA A 267 -21.74 -7.88 20.65
N LEU A 268 -20.91 -7.66 19.64
CA LEU A 268 -20.50 -6.35 19.16
C LEU A 268 -21.15 -6.07 17.80
N LYS A 269 -21.54 -4.81 17.59
CA LYS A 269 -21.97 -4.33 16.28
C LYS A 269 -20.75 -3.79 15.52
N PRO A 270 -20.69 -3.94 14.19
CA PRO A 270 -19.73 -3.20 13.38
C PRO A 270 -20.03 -1.70 13.59
N GLN A 271 -18.98 -0.90 13.76
CA GLN A 271 -19.10 0.56 13.78
C GLN A 271 -18.96 1.12 12.37
#